data_AF-A0A5C5X724-F1
#
_entry.id   AF-A0A5C5X724-F1
#
_cell.length_a   1.000
_cell.length_b   1.000
_cell.length_c   1.000
_cell.angle_alpha   90.00
_cell.angle_beta   90.00
_cell.angle_gamma   90.00
#
_symmetry.space_group_name_H-M   'P 1'
#
loop_
_entity.id
_entity.type
_entity.pdbx_description
1 polymer ?
#
loop_
_entity_poly.entity_id
_entity_poly.type
_entity_poly.pdbx_seq_one_letter_code
_entity_poly.pdbx_strand_id
1 'polypeptide(L)'
;MKSEVTTTTGLGFILMLIVGNFAASAADNPSSQSQPIFASDAKLERLWNDGEFTEGVAVGPDGRIYFSDIARTDRPGKIMRFDPKSGTTDVFCSDSGQSNGLMFDRSGTLIACCGANGGKIALCQIQEDGNVQPLVSKFDGKRFNSPNDLVIHPDGSIFFSDPRYVGPEKLELDHMSVFRLNPETKQLTRLKTGISKPNGVVLSPDGKTLYVAETDNGSTGQSEDHEPASPPRMTFNAFDLREDGTVTNRRVLRDFGDQTGIDGMTVDANGNVFAAVRSEDRFGIAVFSPEGEELEFLPTPELPTNCCFGIDEDQTSLYITVGTGLYRVSTSTTGFHPATTTID
;
A
#
# COMPACT_ATOMS: atom_id res chain seq x y z
N MET A 1 -25.35 -75.22 -13.62
CA MET A 1 -25.08 -73.78 -13.41
C MET A 1 -24.17 -73.33 -14.54
N LYS A 2 -24.73 -72.57 -15.49
CA LYS A 2 -24.02 -71.98 -16.63
C LYS A 2 -23.70 -70.53 -16.29
N SER A 3 -22.49 -70.08 -16.58
CA SER A 3 -22.16 -68.66 -16.75
C SER A 3 -21.31 -68.53 -18.01
N GLU A 4 -21.86 -67.82 -18.98
CA GLU A 4 -21.35 -67.67 -20.34
C GLU A 4 -20.17 -66.70 -20.39
N VAL A 5 -19.16 -67.08 -21.15
CA VAL A 5 -18.14 -66.21 -21.74
C VAL A 5 -18.38 -66.30 -23.24
N THR A 6 -18.50 -65.18 -23.93
CA THR A 6 -18.50 -65.17 -25.39
C THR A 6 -17.58 -64.06 -25.88
N THR A 7 -16.48 -64.51 -26.44
CA THR A 7 -15.50 -63.77 -27.24
C THR A 7 -16.01 -63.73 -28.68
N THR A 8 -15.91 -62.59 -29.37
CA THR A 8 -16.09 -62.53 -30.82
C THR A 8 -15.02 -61.63 -31.46
N THR A 9 -14.11 -62.27 -32.19
CA THR A 9 -13.27 -61.79 -33.31
C THR A 9 -14.19 -61.28 -34.44
N GLY A 10 -14.03 -60.13 -35.08
CA GLY A 10 -12.89 -59.61 -35.83
C GLY A 10 -13.24 -59.63 -37.34
N LEU A 11 -13.31 -58.47 -38.00
CA LEU A 11 -13.02 -58.27 -39.43
C LEU A 11 -12.95 -56.76 -39.73
N GLY A 12 -11.92 -56.34 -40.47
CA GLY A 12 -11.53 -54.95 -40.64
C GLY A 12 -12.27 -54.18 -41.73
N PHE A 13 -12.11 -52.85 -41.67
CA PHE A 13 -12.30 -51.94 -42.79
C PHE A 13 -11.16 -50.93 -42.83
N ILE A 14 -10.54 -50.83 -44.00
CA ILE A 14 -9.55 -49.83 -44.38
C ILE A 14 -10.26 -48.47 -44.45
N LEU A 15 -9.81 -47.49 -43.66
CA LEU A 15 -10.26 -46.10 -43.79
C LEU A 15 -9.14 -45.27 -44.41
N MET A 16 -9.40 -44.78 -45.62
CA MET A 16 -8.58 -43.81 -46.34
C MET A 16 -8.37 -42.53 -45.53
N LEU A 17 -7.12 -42.09 -45.45
CA LEU A 17 -6.77 -40.73 -45.02
C LEU A 17 -7.42 -39.69 -45.94
N ILE A 18 -8.25 -38.82 -45.37
CA ILE A 18 -8.53 -37.50 -45.93
C ILE A 18 -7.75 -36.51 -45.06
N VAL A 19 -6.66 -35.97 -45.60
CA VAL A 19 -5.92 -34.85 -45.02
C VAL A 19 -6.76 -33.60 -45.27
N GLY A 20 -7.61 -33.24 -44.32
CA GLY A 20 -8.29 -31.96 -44.30
C GLY A 20 -7.37 -30.89 -43.74
N ASN A 21 -6.86 -30.01 -44.61
CA ASN A 21 -6.23 -28.76 -44.21
C ASN A 21 -7.29 -27.86 -43.56
N PHE A 22 -7.45 -27.94 -42.24
CA PHE A 22 -8.11 -26.90 -41.47
C PHE A 22 -7.05 -25.89 -41.03
N ALA A 23 -6.84 -24.87 -41.87
CA ALA A 23 -6.30 -23.62 -41.40
C ALA A 23 -7.36 -23.03 -40.45
N ALA A 24 -7.13 -23.16 -39.14
CA ALA A 24 -7.85 -22.38 -38.16
C ALA A 24 -7.46 -20.92 -38.41
N SER A 25 -8.34 -20.17 -39.07
CA SER A 25 -8.35 -18.73 -38.99
C SER A 25 -8.47 -18.40 -37.51
N ALA A 26 -7.39 -17.88 -36.92
CA ALA A 26 -7.46 -17.16 -35.68
C ALA A 26 -8.44 -16.01 -35.94
N ALA A 27 -9.65 -16.14 -35.40
CA ALA A 27 -10.51 -15.00 -35.24
C ALA A 27 -9.75 -14.07 -34.30
N ASP A 28 -9.27 -12.95 -34.84
CA ASP A 28 -8.83 -11.80 -34.06
C ASP A 28 -9.97 -11.49 -33.09
N ASN A 29 -9.81 -11.89 -31.84
CA ASN A 29 -10.60 -11.33 -30.76
C ASN A 29 -10.17 -9.87 -30.73
N PRO A 30 -11.05 -8.90 -31.07
CA PRO A 30 -10.69 -7.50 -30.84
C PRO A 30 -10.35 -7.42 -29.37
N SER A 31 -9.11 -7.00 -29.07
CA SER A 31 -8.68 -6.72 -27.70
C SER A 31 -9.81 -5.96 -27.03
N SER A 32 -10.39 -6.53 -25.97
CA SER A 32 -11.31 -5.78 -25.14
C SER A 32 -10.49 -4.61 -24.64
N GLN A 33 -10.69 -3.42 -25.22
CA GLN A 33 -10.12 -2.20 -24.68
C GLN A 33 -10.68 -2.11 -23.26
N SER A 34 -9.86 -2.44 -22.29
CA SER A 34 -10.18 -2.26 -20.88
C SER A 34 -10.55 -0.79 -20.72
N GLN A 35 -11.69 -0.54 -20.10
CA GLN A 35 -12.10 0.84 -19.78
C GLN A 35 -10.98 1.50 -18.97
N PRO A 36 -10.64 2.78 -19.25
CA PRO A 36 -9.66 3.52 -18.45
C PRO A 36 -10.02 3.50 -16.96
N ILE A 37 -9.01 3.35 -16.11
CA ILE A 37 -9.14 3.36 -14.65
C ILE A 37 -9.25 4.80 -14.16
N PHE A 38 -8.44 5.72 -14.68
CA PHE A 38 -8.69 7.15 -14.49
C PHE A 38 -9.79 7.57 -15.47
N ALA A 39 -10.78 8.33 -14.99
CA ALA A 39 -11.88 8.75 -15.86
C ALA A 39 -11.33 9.54 -17.07
N SER A 40 -11.91 9.38 -18.25
CA SER A 40 -11.39 9.96 -19.50
C SER A 40 -11.27 11.49 -19.50
N ASP A 41 -12.04 12.16 -18.63
CA ASP A 41 -12.04 13.60 -18.39
C ASP A 41 -11.50 13.97 -16.99
N ALA A 42 -10.91 13.00 -16.28
CA ALA A 42 -10.36 13.18 -14.95
C ALA A 42 -9.29 14.28 -14.98
N LYS A 43 -9.48 15.27 -14.10
CA LYS A 43 -8.48 16.30 -13.83
C LYS A 43 -7.95 16.08 -12.44
N LEU A 44 -6.62 16.11 -12.33
CA LEU A 44 -5.97 16.15 -11.04
C LEU A 44 -6.21 17.52 -10.40
N GLU A 45 -7.13 17.56 -9.43
CA GLU A 45 -7.53 18.76 -8.71
C GLU A 45 -6.63 18.97 -7.49
N ARG A 46 -6.07 20.17 -7.32
CA ARG A 46 -5.34 20.54 -6.11
C ARG A 46 -6.32 21.09 -5.08
N LEU A 47 -6.40 20.43 -3.93
CA LEU A 47 -7.33 20.77 -2.85
C LEU A 47 -6.69 21.66 -1.79
N TRP A 48 -5.40 21.46 -1.54
CA TRP A 48 -4.63 22.19 -0.53
C TRP A 48 -3.13 22.10 -0.84
N ASN A 49 -2.32 23.11 -0.47
CA ASN A 49 -0.88 23.14 -0.80
C ASN A 49 0.00 23.98 0.14
N ASP A 50 -0.41 24.14 1.40
CA ASP A 50 0.29 25.00 2.37
C ASP A 50 1.20 24.22 3.35
N GLY A 51 1.52 22.97 3.04
CA GLY A 51 2.31 22.07 3.88
C GLY A 51 3.82 22.15 3.67
N GLU A 52 4.55 21.31 4.39
CA GLU A 52 5.99 21.11 4.23
C GLU A 52 6.30 19.78 3.54
N PHE A 53 5.69 18.70 4.00
CA PHE A 53 5.84 17.37 3.42
C PHE A 53 4.62 16.52 3.76
N THR A 54 3.70 16.46 2.80
CA THR A 54 2.47 15.70 2.95
C THR A 54 2.71 14.21 2.77
N GLU A 55 2.08 13.41 3.62
CA GLU A 55 2.23 11.96 3.69
C GLU A 55 0.94 11.32 4.21
N GLY A 56 0.89 9.99 4.20
CA GLY A 56 -0.11 9.17 4.91
C GLY A 56 -1.53 9.74 4.87
N VAL A 57 -2.27 9.43 3.80
CA VAL A 57 -3.65 9.90 3.62
C VAL A 57 -4.65 8.81 4.00
N ALA A 58 -5.70 9.18 4.72
CA ALA A 58 -6.74 8.27 5.20
C ALA A 58 -8.12 8.91 5.13
N VAL A 59 -9.12 8.12 4.76
CA VAL A 59 -10.53 8.51 4.87
C VAL A 59 -11.08 8.14 6.25
N GLY A 60 -11.72 9.10 6.92
CA GLY A 60 -12.40 8.91 8.19
C GLY A 60 -13.83 8.37 8.03
N PRO A 61 -14.45 7.85 9.10
CA PRO A 61 -15.83 7.36 9.06
C PRO A 61 -16.87 8.45 8.79
N ASP A 62 -16.49 9.73 8.89
CA ASP A 62 -17.32 10.88 8.54
C ASP A 62 -17.18 11.30 7.06
N GLY A 63 -16.37 10.57 6.28
CA GLY A 63 -16.06 10.85 4.87
C GLY A 63 -15.03 11.96 4.67
N ARG A 64 -14.42 12.50 5.74
CA ARG A 64 -13.35 13.48 5.63
C ARG A 64 -12.00 12.81 5.40
N ILE A 65 -11.08 13.57 4.83
CA ILE A 65 -9.75 13.08 4.46
C ILE A 65 -8.72 13.65 5.40
N TYR A 66 -7.98 12.77 6.05
CA TYR A 66 -6.92 13.10 7.00
C TYR A 66 -5.59 12.81 6.35
N PHE A 67 -4.60 13.68 6.56
CA PHE A 67 -3.27 13.47 6.00
C PHE A 67 -2.20 14.08 6.89
N SER A 68 -1.03 13.45 6.94
CA SER A 68 0.10 13.96 7.71
C SER A 68 0.77 15.11 6.96
N ASP A 69 1.20 16.13 7.70
CA ASP A 69 2.14 17.16 7.26
C ASP A 69 3.37 17.09 8.17
N ILE A 70 4.41 16.40 7.69
CA ILE A 70 5.62 16.11 8.47
C ILE A 70 6.50 17.35 8.46
N ALA A 71 6.83 17.85 9.65
CA ALA A 71 7.71 18.98 9.78
C ALA A 71 9.16 18.60 9.40
N ARG A 72 9.78 19.40 8.52
CA ARG A 72 11.21 19.30 8.19
C ARG A 72 12.10 20.14 9.12
N THR A 73 11.46 20.86 10.04
CA THR A 73 12.08 21.75 11.01
C THR A 73 11.92 21.20 12.44
N ASP A 74 12.33 21.96 13.44
CA ASP A 74 12.18 21.66 14.87
C ASP A 74 10.74 21.80 15.40
N ARG A 75 9.81 22.21 14.53
CA ARG A 75 8.39 22.31 14.84
C ARG A 75 7.73 20.93 14.86
N PRO A 76 6.63 20.76 15.60
CA PRO A 76 5.88 19.51 15.54
C PRO A 76 5.20 19.35 14.18
N GLY A 77 5.22 18.12 13.66
CA GLY A 77 4.36 17.71 12.54
C GLY A 77 2.90 17.72 12.92
N LYS A 78 2.03 17.75 11.90
CA LYS A 78 0.59 17.88 12.07
C LYS A 78 -0.16 16.76 11.36
N ILE A 79 -1.42 16.59 11.75
CA ILE A 79 -2.42 15.93 10.92
C ILE A 79 -3.40 17.01 10.47
N MET A 80 -3.55 17.11 9.16
CA MET A 80 -4.51 17.98 8.48
C MET A 80 -5.79 17.20 8.22
N ARG A 81 -6.91 17.92 8.07
CA ARG A 81 -8.21 17.35 7.72
C ARG A 81 -8.88 18.19 6.64
N PHE A 82 -9.21 17.55 5.53
CA PHE A 82 -9.97 18.10 4.42
C PHE A 82 -11.41 17.58 4.46
N ASP A 83 -12.37 18.48 4.32
CA ASP A 83 -13.79 18.16 4.21
C ASP A 83 -14.24 18.26 2.74
N PRO A 84 -14.53 17.14 2.05
CA PRO A 84 -14.94 17.16 0.65
C PRO A 84 -16.24 17.93 0.38
N LYS A 85 -17.10 18.10 1.39
CA LYS A 85 -18.41 18.77 1.24
C LYS A 85 -18.26 20.29 1.25
N SER A 86 -17.40 20.82 2.12
CA SER A 86 -17.14 22.26 2.20
C SER A 86 -15.96 22.72 1.36
N GLY A 87 -15.05 21.81 0.99
CA GLY A 87 -13.79 22.12 0.30
C GLY A 87 -12.75 22.79 1.20
N THR A 88 -12.90 22.70 2.53
CA THR A 88 -12.01 23.37 3.49
C THR A 88 -11.02 22.40 4.10
N THR A 89 -9.80 22.89 4.38
CA THR A 89 -8.78 22.16 5.13
C THR A 89 -8.50 22.86 6.47
N ASP A 90 -8.50 22.09 7.56
CA ASP A 90 -8.15 22.55 8.91
C ASP A 90 -7.11 21.64 9.58
N VAL A 91 -6.59 22.07 10.73
CA VAL A 91 -5.64 21.27 11.52
C VAL A 91 -6.43 20.38 12.48
N PHE A 92 -6.33 19.07 12.31
CA PHE A 92 -6.93 18.10 13.22
C PHE A 92 -6.08 17.86 14.47
N CYS A 93 -4.77 17.67 14.28
CA CYS A 93 -3.81 17.50 15.36
C CYS A 93 -2.59 18.39 15.11
N SER A 94 -2.33 19.33 16.03
CA SER A 94 -1.25 20.32 15.87
C SER A 94 0.13 19.81 16.30
N ASP A 95 0.18 18.71 17.05
CA ASP A 95 1.40 17.99 17.40
C ASP A 95 1.14 16.48 17.31
N SER A 96 1.38 15.94 16.12
CA SER A 96 1.09 14.55 15.80
C SER A 96 2.17 13.58 16.28
N GLY A 97 3.23 14.07 16.93
CA GLY A 97 4.40 13.26 17.26
C GLY A 97 5.11 12.73 16.01
N GLN A 98 5.12 13.51 14.93
CA GLN A 98 5.61 13.15 13.58
C GLN A 98 4.87 11.94 12.99
N SER A 99 3.53 12.02 12.95
CA SER A 99 2.73 11.07 12.18
C SER A 99 3.17 11.02 10.71
N ASN A 100 3.14 9.83 10.14
CA ASN A 100 3.35 9.56 8.73
C ASN A 100 2.10 8.83 8.20
N GLY A 101 2.18 7.53 7.92
CA GLY A 101 1.04 6.70 7.51
C GLY A 101 -0.11 6.77 8.51
N LEU A 102 -1.33 6.87 7.96
CA LEU A 102 -2.59 7.01 8.70
C LEU A 102 -3.58 5.95 8.22
N MET A 103 -4.39 5.40 9.14
CA MET A 103 -5.55 4.60 8.79
C MET A 103 -6.57 4.62 9.94
N PHE A 104 -7.86 4.75 9.62
CA PHE A 104 -8.92 4.57 10.60
C PHE A 104 -9.25 3.09 10.79
N ASP A 105 -9.41 2.67 12.04
CA ASP A 105 -9.93 1.33 12.35
C ASP A 105 -11.47 1.28 12.26
N ARG A 106 -12.03 0.07 12.40
CA ARG A 106 -13.50 -0.15 12.38
C ARG A 106 -14.26 0.57 13.51
N SER A 107 -13.58 0.98 14.57
CA SER A 107 -14.19 1.75 15.66
C SER A 107 -14.21 3.26 15.38
N GLY A 108 -13.60 3.70 14.28
CA GLY A 108 -13.41 5.11 13.96
C GLY A 108 -12.21 5.73 14.68
N THR A 109 -11.29 4.93 15.22
CA THR A 109 -10.06 5.44 15.84
C THR A 109 -8.99 5.64 14.77
N LEU A 110 -8.39 6.82 14.72
CA LEU A 110 -7.26 7.10 13.83
C LEU A 110 -5.97 6.48 14.37
N ILE A 111 -5.41 5.56 13.61
CA ILE A 111 -4.10 4.93 13.88
C ILE A 111 -3.05 5.63 13.02
N ALA A 112 -1.91 5.94 13.64
CA ALA A 112 -0.80 6.62 13.00
C ALA A 112 0.52 5.89 13.25
N CYS A 113 1.32 5.78 12.19
CA CYS A 113 2.75 5.53 12.30
C CYS A 113 3.45 6.83 12.69
N CYS A 114 3.93 6.95 13.93
CA CYS A 114 4.70 8.11 14.36
C CYS A 114 6.20 7.82 14.22
N GLY A 115 6.85 8.51 13.30
CA GLY A 115 8.21 8.26 12.87
C GLY A 115 9.29 8.92 13.73
N ALA A 116 10.46 9.05 13.13
CA ALA A 116 11.65 9.72 13.64
C ALA A 116 11.55 11.26 13.57
N ASN A 117 12.70 11.94 13.63
CA ASN A 117 12.82 13.40 13.52
C ASN A 117 12.14 14.15 14.67
N GLY A 118 12.42 13.72 15.91
CA GLY A 118 11.78 14.22 17.12
C GLY A 118 10.41 13.60 17.41
N GLY A 119 9.97 12.65 16.58
CA GLY A 119 8.71 11.95 16.73
C GLY A 119 8.67 10.91 17.84
N LYS A 120 7.50 10.29 18.01
CA LYS A 120 7.27 9.31 19.08
C LYS A 120 7.99 7.97 18.85
N ILE A 121 8.33 7.64 17.60
CA ILE A 121 8.91 6.34 17.22
C ILE A 121 8.04 5.19 17.77
N ALA A 122 6.77 5.20 17.36
CA ALA A 122 5.75 4.30 17.87
C ALA A 122 4.56 4.21 16.91
N LEU A 123 3.85 3.08 16.93
CA LEU A 123 2.49 3.01 16.41
C LEU A 123 1.57 3.64 17.46
N CYS A 124 0.79 4.64 17.07
CA CYS A 124 -0.03 5.45 17.97
C CYS A 124 -1.49 5.45 17.56
N GLN A 125 -2.37 5.70 18.53
CA GLN A 125 -3.73 6.17 18.28
C GLN A 125 -3.75 7.70 18.45
N ILE A 126 -4.47 8.39 17.58
CA ILE A 126 -4.74 9.82 17.64
C ILE A 126 -6.18 10.01 18.11
N GLN A 127 -6.37 10.70 19.23
CA GLN A 127 -7.68 10.99 19.79
C GLN A 127 -8.28 12.23 19.13
N GLU A 128 -9.61 12.36 19.20
CA GLU A 128 -10.36 13.51 18.66
C GLU A 128 -9.95 14.87 19.24
N ASP A 129 -9.42 14.89 20.47
CA ASP A 129 -8.88 16.10 21.10
C ASP A 129 -7.43 16.41 20.68
N GLY A 130 -6.87 15.63 19.75
CA GLY A 130 -5.50 15.74 19.26
C GLY A 130 -4.46 15.03 20.13
N ASN A 131 -4.85 14.35 21.21
CA ASN A 131 -3.90 13.61 22.06
C ASN A 131 -3.36 12.36 21.35
N VAL A 132 -2.04 12.19 21.39
CA VAL A 132 -1.33 11.10 20.71
C VAL A 132 -0.80 10.07 21.70
N GLN A 133 -1.39 8.88 21.68
CA GLN A 133 -1.15 7.80 22.64
C GLN A 133 -0.49 6.59 21.95
N PRO A 134 0.70 6.14 22.39
CA PRO A 134 1.32 4.94 21.83
C PRO A 134 0.50 3.67 22.10
N LEU A 135 0.25 2.89 21.04
CA LEU A 135 -0.25 1.51 21.14
C LEU A 135 0.90 0.54 21.41
N VAL A 136 2.03 0.75 20.73
CA VAL A 136 3.28 0.01 20.93
C VAL A 136 4.47 0.87 20.50
N SER A 137 5.54 0.83 21.28
CA SER A 137 6.75 1.63 21.05
C SER A 137 8.05 0.83 21.06
N LYS A 138 7.97 -0.48 21.34
CA LYS A 138 9.14 -1.36 21.45
C LYS A 138 8.88 -2.76 20.92
N PHE A 139 9.92 -3.37 20.39
CA PHE A 139 10.02 -4.79 20.05
C PHE A 139 11.23 -5.38 20.76
N ASP A 140 11.05 -6.49 21.49
CA ASP A 140 12.11 -7.14 22.28
C ASP A 140 12.92 -6.16 23.17
N GLY A 141 12.22 -5.20 23.79
CA GLY A 141 12.80 -4.19 24.68
C GLY A 141 13.50 -3.01 23.98
N LYS A 142 13.67 -3.07 22.65
CA LYS A 142 14.28 -2.04 21.82
C LYS A 142 13.22 -1.15 21.18
N ARG A 143 13.52 0.13 21.01
CA ARG A 143 12.67 1.05 20.23
C ARG A 143 12.62 0.65 18.77
N PHE A 144 11.50 0.96 18.12
CA PHE A 144 11.40 0.93 16.66
C PHE A 144 12.40 1.89 16.01
N ASN A 145 12.55 1.79 14.69
CA ASN A 145 13.38 2.69 13.92
C ASN A 145 12.61 3.98 13.62
N SER A 146 11.58 3.91 12.79
CA SER A 146 10.74 5.03 12.39
C SER A 146 9.50 4.44 11.71
N PRO A 147 8.47 4.02 12.46
CA PRO A 147 7.21 3.56 11.89
C PRO A 147 6.75 4.49 10.79
N ASN A 148 6.44 3.95 9.61
CA ASN A 148 6.32 4.74 8.38
C ASN A 148 4.92 4.63 7.78
N ASP A 149 4.48 3.44 7.37
CA ASP A 149 3.14 3.23 6.82
C ASP A 149 2.44 2.01 7.45
N LEU A 150 1.12 1.89 7.29
CA LEU A 150 0.31 0.83 7.89
C LEU A 150 -0.89 0.39 7.07
N VAL A 151 -1.32 -0.84 7.32
CA VAL A 151 -2.61 -1.38 6.90
C VAL A 151 -3.25 -2.17 8.03
N ILE A 152 -4.55 -2.01 8.21
CA ILE A 152 -5.34 -2.75 9.20
C ILE A 152 -6.07 -3.88 8.47
N HIS A 153 -5.78 -5.11 8.88
CA HIS A 153 -6.44 -6.29 8.35
C HIS A 153 -7.88 -6.41 8.90
N PRO A 154 -8.81 -7.06 8.18
CA PRO A 154 -10.21 -7.17 8.64
C PRO A 154 -10.43 -7.86 9.99
N ASP A 155 -9.45 -8.65 10.46
CA ASP A 155 -9.42 -9.22 11.82
C ASP A 155 -9.02 -8.20 12.91
N GLY A 156 -8.70 -6.96 12.55
CA GLY A 156 -8.23 -5.89 13.43
C GLY A 156 -6.71 -5.87 13.67
N SER A 157 -5.95 -6.83 13.12
CA SER A 157 -4.49 -6.82 13.20
C SER A 157 -3.92 -5.65 12.40
N ILE A 158 -2.91 -4.97 12.96
CA ILE A 158 -2.26 -3.83 12.33
C ILE A 158 -0.91 -4.26 11.80
N PHE A 159 -0.70 -4.16 10.50
CA PHE A 159 0.59 -4.36 9.85
C PHE A 159 1.22 -3.01 9.59
N PHE A 160 2.48 -2.80 9.98
CA PHE A 160 3.16 -1.53 9.78
C PHE A 160 4.63 -1.71 9.42
N SER A 161 5.15 -0.82 8.58
CA SER A 161 6.56 -0.77 8.19
C SER A 161 7.38 0.04 9.18
N ASP A 162 8.60 -0.41 9.46
CA ASP A 162 9.55 0.26 10.36
C ASP A 162 10.94 0.49 9.71
N PRO A 163 11.01 1.35 8.67
CA PRO A 163 12.26 1.75 8.03
C PRO A 163 13.02 2.78 8.86
N ARG A 164 14.16 3.23 8.31
CA ARG A 164 14.83 4.47 8.72
C ARG A 164 15.30 5.22 7.46
N TYR A 165 14.68 6.36 7.18
CA TYR A 165 15.05 7.26 6.09
C TYR A 165 15.70 8.56 6.57
N VAL A 166 15.29 9.05 7.74
CA VAL A 166 15.72 10.32 8.33
C VAL A 166 15.74 10.23 9.86
N GLY A 167 16.38 11.21 10.48
CA GLY A 167 16.27 11.48 11.91
C GLY A 167 17.53 11.11 12.70
N PRO A 168 17.88 11.90 13.72
CA PRO A 168 19.13 11.74 14.46
C PRO A 168 19.08 10.66 15.55
N GLU A 169 17.91 10.07 15.81
CA GLU A 169 17.75 9.11 16.89
C GLU A 169 18.53 7.83 16.60
N LYS A 170 19.17 7.30 17.65
CA LYS A 170 19.93 6.06 17.57
C LYS A 170 19.03 4.88 17.17
N LEU A 171 19.50 4.09 16.21
CA LEU A 171 18.92 2.79 15.89
C LEU A 171 19.20 1.78 17.00
N GLU A 172 18.13 1.22 17.57
CA GLU A 172 18.23 0.14 18.58
C GLU A 172 18.03 -1.24 17.95
N LEU A 173 17.14 -1.34 16.96
CA LEU A 173 17.02 -2.49 16.08
C LEU A 173 18.11 -2.41 15.00
N ASP A 174 18.69 -3.56 14.68
CA ASP A 174 19.71 -3.74 13.63
C ASP A 174 19.09 -4.14 12.29
N HIS A 175 17.77 -3.99 12.16
CA HIS A 175 17.00 -4.37 10.99
C HIS A 175 15.83 -3.41 10.80
N MET A 176 15.37 -3.28 9.57
CA MET A 176 14.09 -2.66 9.24
C MET A 176 13.14 -3.74 8.77
N SER A 177 11.88 -3.67 9.18
CA SER A 177 10.96 -4.80 8.99
C SER A 177 9.50 -4.35 8.97
N VAL A 178 8.64 -5.24 8.50
CA VAL A 178 7.20 -5.13 8.71
C VAL A 178 6.86 -5.85 10.01
N PHE A 179 6.03 -5.24 10.84
CA PHE A 179 5.52 -5.82 12.07
C PHE A 179 4.02 -6.02 11.97
N ARG A 180 3.49 -7.02 12.69
CA ARG A 180 2.07 -7.23 12.94
C ARG A 180 1.79 -7.07 14.42
N LEU A 181 0.88 -6.17 14.77
CA LEU A 181 0.32 -6.02 16.11
C LEU A 181 -1.11 -6.57 16.12
N ASN A 182 -1.40 -7.52 17.00
CA ASN A 182 -2.77 -7.79 17.40
C ASN A 182 -3.14 -6.86 18.57
N PRO A 183 -4.08 -5.91 18.38
CA PRO A 183 -4.36 -4.90 19.41
C PRO A 183 -5.10 -5.45 20.63
N GLU A 184 -5.79 -6.60 20.51
CA GLU A 184 -6.52 -7.23 21.61
C GLU A 184 -5.56 -8.00 22.53
N THR A 185 -4.72 -8.88 21.96
CA THR A 185 -3.78 -9.70 22.71
C THR A 185 -2.47 -8.98 23.03
N LYS A 186 -2.23 -7.83 22.38
CA LYS A 186 -0.96 -7.09 22.39
C LYS A 186 0.23 -7.88 21.84
N GLN A 187 -0.04 -8.97 21.12
CA GLN A 187 1.02 -9.75 20.46
C GLN A 187 1.62 -8.93 19.32
N LEU A 188 2.92 -8.67 19.41
CA LEU A 188 3.71 -8.00 18.38
C LEU A 188 4.66 -9.02 17.74
N THR A 189 4.57 -9.16 16.42
CA THR A 189 5.37 -10.12 15.65
C THR A 189 6.12 -9.41 14.53
N ARG A 190 7.41 -9.69 14.38
CA ARG A 190 8.20 -9.30 13.21
C ARG A 190 7.95 -10.26 12.05
N LEU A 191 7.55 -9.75 10.88
CA LEU A 191 7.38 -10.57 9.68
C LEU A 191 8.74 -10.86 9.02
N LYS A 192 8.91 -12.11 8.56
CA LYS A 192 10.11 -12.55 7.83
C LYS A 192 9.92 -12.35 6.32
N THR A 193 9.86 -11.10 5.87
CA THR A 193 9.65 -10.74 4.45
C THR A 193 10.90 -10.88 3.58
N GLY A 194 12.09 -10.77 4.17
CA GLY A 194 13.35 -10.64 3.42
C GLY A 194 13.52 -9.27 2.73
N ILE A 195 12.59 -8.33 2.96
CA ILE A 195 12.72 -6.92 2.57
C ILE A 195 13.69 -6.24 3.55
N SER A 196 14.63 -5.46 3.03
CA SER A 196 15.63 -4.76 3.85
C SER A 196 15.16 -3.42 4.37
N LYS A 197 14.29 -2.71 3.62
CA LYS A 197 13.77 -1.40 3.99
C LYS A 197 12.33 -1.21 3.46
N PRO A 198 11.32 -1.56 4.26
CA PRO A 198 9.92 -1.52 3.84
C PRO A 198 9.37 -0.09 3.90
N ASN A 199 8.48 0.25 2.97
CA ASN A 199 7.77 1.52 2.92
C ASN A 199 6.25 1.28 2.96
N GLY A 200 5.49 1.63 1.91
CA GLY A 200 4.06 1.37 1.83
C GLY A 200 3.69 -0.10 2.00
N VAL A 201 2.60 -0.34 2.72
CA VAL A 201 2.05 -1.69 3.00
C VAL A 201 0.54 -1.69 2.78
N VAL A 202 0.03 -2.60 1.95
CA VAL A 202 -1.41 -2.75 1.67
C VAL A 202 -1.81 -4.21 1.53
N LEU A 203 -3.11 -4.49 1.61
CA LEU A 203 -3.67 -5.84 1.49
C LEU A 203 -4.51 -5.96 0.21
N SER A 204 -4.54 -7.15 -0.38
CA SER A 204 -5.54 -7.49 -1.40
C SER A 204 -6.96 -7.47 -0.79
N PRO A 205 -8.01 -7.28 -1.61
CA PRO A 205 -9.39 -7.27 -1.13
C PRO A 205 -9.82 -8.53 -0.36
N ASP A 206 -9.28 -9.69 -0.71
CA ASP A 206 -9.55 -10.96 -0.03
C ASP A 206 -8.75 -11.17 1.27
N GLY A 207 -7.88 -10.21 1.63
CA GLY A 207 -7.02 -10.27 2.82
C GLY A 207 -5.89 -11.31 2.74
N LYS A 208 -5.70 -11.98 1.60
CA LYS A 208 -4.75 -13.12 1.48
C LYS A 208 -3.40 -12.74 0.89
N THR A 209 -3.26 -11.53 0.36
CA THR A 209 -1.99 -11.02 -0.16
C THR A 209 -1.59 -9.76 0.59
N LEU A 210 -0.38 -9.75 1.15
CA LEU A 210 0.27 -8.54 1.65
C LEU A 210 1.20 -8.00 0.57
N TYR A 211 0.98 -6.75 0.19
CA TYR A 211 1.85 -6.00 -0.69
C TYR A 211 2.77 -5.10 0.12
N VAL A 212 4.04 -5.04 -0.25
CA VAL A 212 5.05 -4.23 0.44
C VAL A 212 5.98 -3.57 -0.58
N ALA A 213 6.09 -2.25 -0.52
CA ALA A 213 7.13 -1.51 -1.21
C ALA A 213 8.46 -1.67 -0.46
N GLU A 214 9.52 -2.04 -1.17
CA GLU A 214 10.90 -2.00 -0.67
C GLU A 214 11.60 -0.81 -1.31
N THR A 215 11.97 0.18 -0.51
CA THR A 215 12.65 1.41 -0.95
C THR A 215 14.01 1.48 -0.27
N ASP A 216 14.89 0.54 -0.56
CA ASP A 216 16.22 0.50 0.01
C ASP A 216 17.19 1.39 -0.76
N ASN A 217 17.28 2.66 -0.34
CA ASN A 217 18.21 3.64 -0.87
C ASN A 217 19.63 3.54 -0.28
N GLY A 218 19.92 2.55 0.55
CA GLY A 218 21.24 2.36 1.15
C GLY A 218 21.63 3.32 2.29
N SER A 219 20.81 4.33 2.61
CA SER A 219 21.11 5.33 3.65
C SER A 219 20.11 5.28 4.80
N THR A 220 20.56 5.37 6.05
CA THR A 220 19.68 5.51 7.21
C THR A 220 19.36 6.99 7.55
N GLY A 221 19.79 7.92 6.72
CA GLY A 221 19.67 9.36 6.99
C GLY A 221 20.49 9.82 8.19
N GLN A 222 21.42 8.99 8.68
CA GLN A 222 22.39 9.36 9.72
C GLN A 222 23.68 9.87 9.06
N SER A 223 24.30 10.88 9.68
CA SER A 223 25.51 11.52 9.13
C SER A 223 26.73 10.59 9.01
N GLU A 224 26.70 9.45 9.70
CA GLU A 224 27.76 8.44 9.68
C GLU A 224 27.44 7.26 8.74
N ASP A 225 26.43 7.38 7.88
CA ASP A 225 26.14 6.37 6.86
C ASP A 225 27.41 6.10 6.03
N HIS A 226 27.96 4.89 6.19
CA HIS A 226 29.00 4.36 5.32
C HIS A 226 28.38 3.93 3.99
N GLU A 227 29.21 3.76 2.96
CA GLU A 227 28.81 3.15 1.69
C GLU A 227 27.91 1.93 1.95
N PRO A 228 26.74 1.84 1.28
CA PRO A 228 25.77 0.80 1.59
C PRO A 228 26.38 -0.58 1.40
N ALA A 229 26.19 -1.45 2.40
CA ALA A 229 26.73 -2.81 2.40
C ALA A 229 26.14 -3.71 1.30
N SER A 230 25.11 -3.23 0.58
CA SER A 230 24.46 -3.92 -0.54
C SER A 230 23.90 -2.88 -1.52
N PRO A 231 23.79 -3.21 -2.82
CA PRO A 231 23.19 -2.30 -3.79
C PRO A 231 21.75 -1.94 -3.39
N PRO A 232 21.27 -0.74 -3.74
CA PRO A 232 19.91 -0.34 -3.46
C PRO A 232 18.91 -1.32 -4.07
N ARG A 233 17.78 -1.50 -3.40
CA ARG A 233 16.69 -2.37 -3.87
C ARG A 233 15.39 -1.61 -3.84
N MET A 234 14.78 -1.47 -4.99
CA MET A 234 13.61 -0.65 -5.21
C MET A 234 12.55 -1.54 -5.85
N THR A 235 11.79 -2.27 -5.04
CA THR A 235 10.91 -3.34 -5.53
C THR A 235 9.49 -3.27 -4.98
N PHE A 236 8.53 -3.58 -5.84
CA PHE A 236 7.14 -3.84 -5.44
C PHE A 236 6.98 -5.33 -5.19
N ASN A 237 6.61 -5.71 -3.97
CA ASN A 237 6.57 -7.12 -3.56
C ASN A 237 5.16 -7.55 -3.15
N ALA A 238 4.85 -8.82 -3.41
CA ALA A 238 3.67 -9.49 -2.88
C ALA A 238 4.05 -10.74 -2.07
N PHE A 239 3.25 -11.04 -1.05
CA PHE A 239 3.40 -12.18 -0.17
C PHE A 239 2.06 -12.85 0.08
N ASP A 240 2.04 -14.18 0.15
CA ASP A 240 0.85 -14.88 0.66
C ASP A 240 0.77 -14.66 2.17
N LEU A 241 -0.32 -14.06 2.63
CA LEU A 241 -0.64 -13.87 4.04
C LEU A 241 -1.42 -15.09 4.54
N ARG A 242 -0.86 -15.76 5.55
CA ARG A 242 -1.48 -16.92 6.21
C ARG A 242 -2.41 -16.46 7.32
N GLU A 243 -3.35 -17.33 7.69
CA GLU A 243 -4.31 -17.09 8.78
C GLU A 243 -3.63 -16.82 10.13
N ASP A 244 -2.45 -17.41 10.38
CA ASP A 244 -1.64 -17.15 11.57
C ASP A 244 -0.92 -15.77 11.53
N GLY A 245 -1.09 -15.01 10.45
CA GLY A 245 -0.46 -13.71 10.19
C GLY A 245 0.97 -13.78 9.70
N THR A 246 1.51 -14.97 9.40
CA THR A 246 2.82 -15.12 8.76
C THR A 246 2.73 -14.90 7.25
N VAL A 247 3.87 -14.53 6.65
CA VAL A 247 3.98 -14.31 5.21
C VAL A 247 4.86 -15.38 4.56
N THR A 248 4.47 -15.81 3.36
CA THR A 248 5.21 -16.80 2.56
C THR A 248 5.24 -16.41 1.08
N ASN A 249 5.99 -17.14 0.25
CA ASN A 249 5.97 -17.03 -1.20
C ASN A 249 6.19 -15.60 -1.73
N ARG A 250 7.28 -14.94 -1.30
CA ARG A 250 7.67 -13.62 -1.81
C ARG A 250 7.72 -13.62 -3.35
N ARG A 251 7.06 -12.65 -3.96
CA ARG A 251 7.11 -12.35 -5.40
C ARG A 251 7.54 -10.90 -5.58
N VAL A 252 8.54 -10.67 -6.43
CA VAL A 252 8.86 -9.31 -6.92
C VAL A 252 7.96 -9.07 -8.13
N LEU A 253 6.97 -8.19 -7.97
CA LEU A 253 6.01 -7.83 -9.01
C LEU A 253 6.60 -6.78 -9.97
N ARG A 254 7.37 -5.83 -9.42
CA ARG A 254 8.15 -4.85 -10.19
C ARG A 254 9.49 -4.59 -9.52
N ASP A 255 10.50 -4.40 -10.36
CA ASP A 255 11.84 -3.97 -9.97
C ASP A 255 12.13 -2.63 -10.67
N PHE A 256 12.37 -1.60 -9.89
CA PHE A 256 12.62 -0.23 -10.35
C PHE A 256 14.12 0.03 -10.56
N GLY A 257 14.98 -0.96 -10.33
CA GLY A 257 16.43 -0.83 -10.55
C GLY A 257 17.05 0.27 -9.70
N ASP A 258 17.59 1.29 -10.37
CA ASP A 258 18.26 2.45 -9.77
C ASP A 258 17.32 3.62 -9.44
N GLN A 259 16.03 3.52 -9.75
CA GLN A 259 15.03 4.55 -9.43
C GLN A 259 14.43 4.39 -8.03
N THR A 260 13.87 5.45 -7.43
CA THR A 260 13.30 5.44 -6.07
C THR A 260 12.12 4.47 -5.87
N GLY A 261 11.41 4.08 -6.93
CA GLY A 261 10.30 3.12 -6.82
C GLY A 261 9.08 3.68 -6.11
N ILE A 262 8.40 2.83 -5.33
CA ILE A 262 7.09 3.12 -4.70
C ILE A 262 7.27 3.62 -3.26
N ASP A 263 6.43 4.58 -2.88
CA ASP A 263 6.26 5.06 -1.51
C ASP A 263 5.01 4.43 -0.87
N GLY A 264 3.93 5.20 -0.64
CA GLY A 264 2.63 4.70 -0.21
C GLY A 264 1.76 4.11 -1.33
N MET A 265 0.75 3.32 -0.95
CA MET A 265 -0.14 2.61 -1.86
C MET A 265 -1.56 2.52 -1.33
N THR A 266 -2.52 2.24 -2.21
CA THR A 266 -3.88 1.79 -1.86
C THR A 266 -4.37 0.75 -2.88
N VAL A 267 -5.55 0.17 -2.65
CA VAL A 267 -6.16 -0.84 -3.53
C VAL A 267 -7.59 -0.47 -3.89
N ASP A 268 -8.02 -0.85 -5.09
CA ASP A 268 -9.43 -0.79 -5.48
C ASP A 268 -10.16 -2.12 -5.20
N ALA A 269 -11.48 -2.11 -5.41
CA ALA A 269 -12.34 -3.28 -5.23
C ALA A 269 -12.05 -4.42 -6.23
N ASN A 270 -11.32 -4.16 -7.31
CA ASN A 270 -10.90 -5.17 -8.28
C ASN A 270 -9.54 -5.78 -7.92
N GLY A 271 -8.85 -5.27 -6.89
CA GLY A 271 -7.53 -5.70 -6.47
C GLY A 271 -6.37 -5.01 -7.19
N ASN A 272 -6.65 -3.98 -8.00
CA ASN A 272 -5.60 -3.16 -8.60
C ASN A 272 -4.93 -2.31 -7.51
N VAL A 273 -3.61 -2.22 -7.57
CA VAL A 273 -2.78 -1.48 -6.61
C VAL A 273 -2.43 -0.12 -7.19
N PHE A 274 -2.87 0.94 -6.53
CA PHE A 274 -2.51 2.33 -6.85
C PHE A 274 -1.29 2.69 -6.03
N ALA A 275 -0.20 3.07 -6.70
CA ALA A 275 1.10 3.24 -6.07
C ALA A 275 1.71 4.61 -6.38
N ALA A 276 2.14 5.32 -5.34
CA ALA A 276 2.89 6.56 -5.46
C ALA A 276 4.33 6.25 -5.90
N VAL A 277 4.59 6.34 -7.21
CA VAL A 277 5.92 6.16 -7.79
C VAL A 277 6.69 7.49 -7.69
N ARG A 278 7.88 7.42 -7.09
CA ARG A 278 8.75 8.57 -6.79
C ARG A 278 10.03 8.64 -7.61
N SER A 279 10.12 7.84 -8.68
CA SER A 279 11.23 7.92 -9.64
C SER A 279 11.31 9.31 -10.26
N GLU A 280 12.46 10.00 -10.15
CA GLU A 280 12.60 11.40 -10.57
C GLU A 280 12.29 11.64 -12.06
N ASP A 281 12.55 10.65 -12.90
CA ASP A 281 12.29 10.67 -14.34
C ASP A 281 10.83 10.33 -14.71
N ARG A 282 10.06 9.73 -13.79
CA ARG A 282 8.67 9.30 -14.00
C ARG A 282 7.89 9.16 -12.69
N PHE A 283 7.61 10.28 -12.04
CA PHE A 283 6.82 10.29 -10.81
C PHE A 283 5.32 10.51 -11.07
N GLY A 284 4.48 9.84 -10.27
CA GLY A 284 3.03 9.83 -10.44
C GLY A 284 2.38 8.65 -9.73
N ILE A 285 1.09 8.42 -10.00
CA ILE A 285 0.37 7.22 -9.56
C ILE A 285 0.40 6.18 -10.67
N ALA A 286 1.11 5.08 -10.44
CA ALA A 286 1.02 3.89 -11.28
C ALA A 286 -0.06 2.96 -10.74
N VAL A 287 -0.89 2.40 -11.62
CA VAL A 287 -1.88 1.38 -11.27
C VAL A 287 -1.37 0.03 -11.74
N PHE A 288 -1.18 -0.91 -10.81
CA PHE A 288 -0.73 -2.25 -11.09
C PHE A 288 -1.86 -3.28 -10.94
N SER A 289 -1.89 -4.29 -11.80
CA SER A 289 -2.71 -5.48 -11.58
C SER A 289 -2.20 -6.28 -10.36
N PRO A 290 -2.99 -7.21 -9.80
CA PRO A 290 -2.53 -8.11 -8.73
C PRO A 290 -1.24 -8.90 -9.08
N GLU A 291 -1.02 -9.16 -10.37
CA GLU A 291 0.15 -9.85 -10.94
C GLU A 291 1.33 -8.92 -11.21
N GLY A 292 1.16 -7.61 -11.02
CA GLY A 292 2.19 -6.60 -11.21
C GLY A 292 2.20 -5.94 -12.58
N GLU A 293 1.28 -6.25 -13.50
CA GLU A 293 1.20 -5.55 -14.78
C GLU A 293 0.87 -4.07 -14.57
N GLU A 294 1.53 -3.14 -15.25
CA GLU A 294 1.20 -1.72 -15.12
C GLU A 294 0.04 -1.43 -16.09
N LEU A 295 -1.12 -1.08 -15.55
CA LEU A 295 -2.36 -0.91 -16.28
C LEU A 295 -2.53 0.54 -16.77
N GLU A 296 -2.20 1.50 -15.91
CA GLU A 296 -2.33 2.92 -16.21
C GLU A 296 -1.37 3.75 -15.36
N PHE A 297 -1.09 4.98 -15.80
CA PHE A 297 -0.22 5.92 -15.09
C PHE A 297 -0.76 7.34 -15.14
N LEU A 298 -0.83 7.99 -13.98
CA LEU A 298 -1.24 9.38 -13.81
C LEU A 298 -0.04 10.22 -13.34
N PRO A 299 0.51 11.13 -14.17
CA PRO A 299 1.56 12.04 -13.72
C PRO A 299 1.02 13.03 -12.68
N THR A 300 1.85 13.37 -11.70
CA THR A 300 1.57 14.41 -10.70
C THR A 300 2.45 15.65 -10.95
N PRO A 301 2.09 16.83 -10.42
CA PRO A 301 2.90 18.04 -10.62
C PRO A 301 4.21 18.06 -9.81
N GLU A 302 4.25 17.30 -8.72
CA GLU A 302 5.41 17.10 -7.84
C GLU A 302 5.47 15.62 -7.41
N LEU A 303 6.48 15.23 -6.62
CA LEU A 303 6.63 13.86 -6.13
C LEU A 303 5.41 13.46 -5.27
N PRO A 304 4.65 12.41 -5.65
CA PRO A 304 3.60 11.86 -4.79
C PRO A 304 4.22 11.07 -3.65
N THR A 305 3.52 10.99 -2.52
CA THR A 305 3.99 10.25 -1.33
C THR A 305 3.05 9.13 -0.94
N ASN A 306 1.74 9.36 -1.00
CA ASN A 306 0.75 8.37 -0.61
C ASN A 306 -0.60 8.61 -1.31
N CYS A 307 -1.51 7.65 -1.25
CA CYS A 307 -2.85 7.77 -1.82
C CYS A 307 -3.89 6.94 -1.08
N CYS A 308 -5.15 7.37 -1.10
CA CYS A 308 -6.27 6.69 -0.44
C CYS A 308 -7.58 7.04 -1.15
N PHE A 309 -8.50 6.09 -1.24
CA PHE A 309 -9.83 6.33 -1.78
C PHE A 309 -10.77 6.97 -0.76
N GLY A 310 -11.75 7.75 -1.24
CA GLY A 310 -12.91 8.15 -0.45
C GLY A 310 -13.81 6.96 -0.08
N ILE A 311 -14.96 7.27 0.53
CA ILE A 311 -16.02 6.31 0.86
C ILE A 311 -17.39 6.84 0.41
N ASP A 312 -18.42 5.98 0.46
CA ASP A 312 -19.80 6.31 0.16
C ASP A 312 -19.97 6.98 -1.22
N GLU A 313 -20.55 8.18 -1.27
CA GLU A 313 -20.74 8.95 -2.51
C GLU A 313 -19.43 9.38 -3.18
N ASP A 314 -18.31 9.36 -2.44
CA ASP A 314 -16.98 9.78 -2.90
C ASP A 314 -16.01 8.58 -3.08
N GLN A 315 -16.52 7.35 -3.06
CA GLN A 315 -15.72 6.11 -3.14
C GLN A 315 -14.92 5.93 -4.44
N THR A 316 -15.22 6.71 -5.48
CA THR A 316 -14.48 6.72 -6.76
C THR A 316 -13.42 7.82 -6.83
N SER A 317 -13.31 8.65 -5.81
CA SER A 317 -12.28 9.68 -5.70
C SER A 317 -11.01 9.10 -5.07
N LEU A 318 -9.89 9.24 -5.77
CA LEU A 318 -8.57 8.95 -5.24
C LEU A 318 -7.94 10.25 -4.74
N TYR A 319 -7.65 10.30 -3.44
CA TYR A 319 -6.88 11.35 -2.79
C TYR A 319 -5.41 11.01 -2.81
N ILE A 320 -4.57 12.02 -3.07
CA ILE A 320 -3.13 11.84 -3.26
C ILE A 320 -2.41 12.94 -2.50
N THR A 321 -1.46 12.57 -1.65
CA THR A 321 -0.49 13.51 -1.08
C THR A 321 0.66 13.69 -2.05
N VAL A 322 0.96 14.95 -2.40
CA VAL A 322 1.94 15.30 -3.42
C VAL A 322 2.72 16.51 -2.94
N GLY A 323 4.02 16.33 -2.69
CA GLY A 323 4.88 17.39 -2.18
C GLY A 323 4.31 18.05 -0.92
N THR A 324 3.87 19.30 -1.05
CA THR A 324 3.31 20.13 0.04
C THR A 324 1.78 20.11 0.10
N GLY A 325 1.10 19.28 -0.69
CA GLY A 325 -0.33 19.40 -0.92
C GLY A 325 -1.14 18.11 -0.99
N LEU A 326 -2.46 18.29 -0.95
CA LEU A 326 -3.46 17.24 -1.17
C LEU A 326 -4.12 17.46 -2.53
N TYR A 327 -4.27 16.39 -3.29
CA TYR A 327 -4.89 16.37 -4.60
C TYR A 327 -6.00 15.31 -4.65
N ARG A 328 -6.90 15.44 -5.62
CA ARG A 328 -7.96 14.46 -5.91
C ARG A 328 -8.08 14.22 -7.41
N VAL A 329 -8.39 12.98 -7.78
CA VAL A 329 -8.71 12.57 -9.15
C VAL A 329 -9.85 11.55 -9.14
N SER A 330 -10.73 11.60 -10.13
CA SER A 330 -11.81 10.61 -10.27
C SER A 330 -11.33 9.35 -10.99
N THR A 331 -11.78 8.20 -10.52
CA THR A 331 -11.52 6.89 -11.12
C THR A 331 -12.83 6.23 -11.54
N SER A 332 -12.76 5.20 -12.38
CA SER A 332 -13.91 4.37 -12.80
C SER A 332 -14.16 3.18 -11.87
N THR A 333 -13.32 3.02 -10.84
CA THR A 333 -13.35 1.95 -9.85
C THR A 333 -13.63 2.53 -8.46
N THR A 334 -14.01 1.69 -7.51
CA THR A 334 -14.20 2.09 -6.12
C THR A 334 -13.03 1.61 -5.28
N GLY A 335 -12.63 2.40 -4.28
CA GLY A 335 -11.63 1.96 -3.32
C GLY A 335 -12.03 0.73 -2.51
N PHE A 336 -11.03 0.00 -2.02
CA PHE A 336 -11.23 -1.05 -1.03
C PHE A 336 -10.57 -0.69 0.30
N HIS A 337 -11.32 -0.80 1.40
CA HIS A 337 -10.88 -0.42 2.73
C HIS A 337 -10.88 -1.65 3.65
N PRO A 338 -9.73 -2.33 3.86
CA PRO A 338 -9.69 -3.57 4.64
C PRO A 338 -10.08 -3.35 6.11
N ALA A 339 -9.78 -2.17 6.67
CA ALA A 339 -10.06 -1.88 8.07
C ALA A 339 -11.56 -1.92 8.43
N THR A 340 -12.44 -1.66 7.46
CA THR A 340 -13.89 -1.50 7.66
C THR A 340 -14.73 -2.53 6.91
N THR A 341 -14.11 -3.33 6.05
CA THR A 341 -14.80 -4.39 5.30
C THR A 341 -14.90 -5.68 6.12
N THR A 342 -16.04 -6.35 6.03
CA THR A 342 -16.18 -7.74 6.52
C THR A 342 -15.66 -8.70 5.45
N ILE A 343 -14.69 -9.54 5.78
CA ILE A 343 -14.37 -10.72 4.94
C ILE A 343 -15.44 -11.77 5.23
N ASP A 344 -16.16 -12.20 4.20
CA ASP A 344 -17.15 -13.30 4.24
C ASP A 344 -16.52 -14.69 4.42
#